data_AF-A0A966CZV0-F1
#
_entry.id   AF-A0A966CZV0-F1
#
_cell.length_a   1.000
_cell.length_b   1.000
_cell.length_c   1.000
_cell.angle_alpha   90.00
_cell.angle_beta   90.00
_cell.angle_gamma   90.00
#
_symmetry.space_group_name_H-M   'P 1'
#
loop_
_entity.id
_entity.type
_entity.pdbx_description
1 polymer ?
#
loop_
_entity_poly.entity_id
_entity_poly.type
_entity_poly.pdbx_seq_one_letter_code
_entity_poly.pdbx_strand_id
1 'polypeptide(L)' 'MNVGFIGLGHLGRAIAGRLIDQGHALTVWNR' A
#
# COMPACT_ATOMS: atom_id res chain seq x y z
N MET A 1 1.10 12.77 0.63
CA MET A 1 1.98 12.23 -0.44
C MET A 1 1.27 11.06 -1.09
N ASN A 2 1.28 10.99 -2.42
CA ASN A 2 0.64 9.89 -3.17
C ASN A 2 1.69 8.82 -3.46
N VAL A 3 1.46 7.59 -3.00
CA VAL A 3 2.40 6.47 -3.12
C VAL A 3 1.82 5.41 -4.04
N GLY A 4 2.55 5.07 -5.10
CA GLY A 4 2.26 3.91 -5.92
C GLY A 4 2.74 2.63 -5.23
N PHE A 5 1.89 1.61 -5.15
CA PHE A 5 2.21 0.34 -4.51
C PHE A 5 1.83 -0.84 -5.42
N ILE A 6 2.79 -1.71 -5.72
CA ILE A 6 2.60 -2.84 -6.66
C ILE A 6 2.67 -4.15 -5.89
N GLY A 7 1.60 -4.95 -6.00
CA GLY A 7 1.51 -6.27 -5.38
C GLY A 7 0.92 -6.24 -3.97
N LEU A 8 -0.16 -7.00 -3.76
CA LEU A 8 -0.81 -7.19 -2.46
C LEU A 8 -0.75 -8.64 -1.98
N GLY A 9 0.47 -9.20 -1.98
CA GLY A 9 0.75 -10.44 -1.26
C GLY A 9 0.64 -10.27 0.26
N HIS A 10 0.95 -11.33 1.01
CA HIS A 10 0.81 -11.35 2.47
C HIS A 10 1.58 -10.20 3.16
N LEU A 11 2.84 -9.99 2.77
CA LEU A 11 3.65 -8.86 3.25
C LEU A 11 3.17 -7.51 2.71
N GLY A 12 2.81 -7.45 1.42
CA GLY A 12 2.38 -6.22 0.76
C GLY A 12 1.17 -5.59 1.43
N ARG A 13 0.21 -6.40 1.88
CA ARG A 13 -0.95 -5.92 2.65
C ARG A 13 -0.58 -5.31 3.99
N ALA A 14 0.36 -5.92 4.73
CA ALA A 14 0.81 -5.39 6.01
C ALA A 14 1.50 -4.03 5.85
N ILE A 15 2.33 -3.89 4.82
CA ILE A 15 3.01 -2.63 4.49
C ILE A 15 2.01 -1.56 4.04
N ALA A 16 1.10 -1.91 3.12
CA ALA A 16 0.08 -0.99 2.63
C ALA A 16 -0.82 -0.49 3.77
N GLY A 17 -1.24 -1.37 4.69
CA GLY A 17 -2.00 -1.00 5.88
C GLY A 17 -1.25 0.01 6.74
N ARG A 18 0.02 -0.25 7.04
CA ARG A 18 0.84 0.67 7.84
C ARG A 18 1.03 2.04 7.18
N LEU A 19 1.12 2.10 5.84
CA LEU A 19 1.21 3.37 5.13
C LEU A 19 -0.10 4.16 5.20
N ILE A 20 -1.26 3.50 5.11
CA ILE A 20 -2.57 4.12 5.29
C ILE A 20 -2.73 4.64 6.72
N ASP A 21 -2.33 3.86 7.73
CA ASP A 21 -2.39 4.25 9.14
C ASP A 21 -1.54 5.50 9.46
N GLN A 22 -0.51 5.77 8.65
CA GLN A 22 0.32 6.98 8.74
C GLN A 22 -0.24 8.16 7.91
N GLY A 23 -1.40 8.01 7.29
CA GLY A 23 -2.05 9.05 6.49
C GLY A 23 -1.51 9.19 5.07
N HIS A 24 -0.80 8.17 4.55
CA HIS A 24 -0.38 8.18 3.15
C HIS A 24 -1.50 7.67 2.23
N ALA A 25 -1.75 8.41 1.15
CA ALA A 25 -2.67 7.98 0.12
C ALA A 25 -1.96 6.98 -0.80
N LEU A 26 -2.55 5.80 -0.99
CA LEU A 26 -2.00 4.74 -1.83
C LEU A 26 -2.79 4.59 -3.14
N THR A 27 -2.07 4.45 -4.25
CA THR A 27 -2.61 3.90 -5.51
C THR A 27 -2.00 2.52 -5.68
N VAL A 28 -2.85 1.49 -5.68
CA VAL A 28 -2.39 0.10 -5.67
C VAL A 28 -2.70 -0.57 -7.00
N TRP A 29 -1.73 -1.34 -7.51
CA TRP A 29 -1.94 -2.23 -8.65
C TRP A 29 -1.56 -3.67 -8.28
N ASN A 30 -2.44 -4.61 -8.63
CA ASN A 30 -2.25 -6.04 -8.40
C ASN A 30 -2.74 -6.80 -9.63
N ARG A 31 -2.09 -7.93 -9.96
CA ARG A 31 -2.46 -8.80 -11.09
C ARG A 31 -3.65 -9.71 -10.77
#